data_AF-A0A9D1ARS5-F1
#
_entry.id   AF-A0A9D1ARS5-F1
#
_cell.length_a   1.000
_cell.length_b   1.000
_cell.length_c   1.000
_cell.angle_alpha   90.00
_cell.angle_beta   90.00
_cell.angle_gamma   90.00
#
_symmetry.space_group_name_H-M   'P 1'
#
loop_
_entity.id
_entity.type
_entity.pdbx_description
1 polymer ?
#
loop_
_entity_poly.entity_id
_entity_poly.type
_entity_poly.pdbx_seq_one_letter_code
_entity_poly.pdbx_strand_id
1 'polypeptide(L)'
;MSMASTRGGASASSASSASSASSASSTSSASSALLASLLCTIFGACSQEYEVIGGPVDVDPADVLECDFSPISGTKFSVYDCNPVFSGTEEDWGEGFVSVGFRTQTVLGHPFYQIWYTADDGDGAFGNYGLGYAVSGDGTHWETHEANPIIDDDRGWDASQMDQVRVVWDSGIDQYVLAYQGFNTAAGTWGLGMFTSDDGVNWSEFNDGDPVLDFTRPASTGVTYCWPVGFSWTEADGYSGFLGGQPPNGRNVCQIYAFQGDDIEDGLKLGDDVVLRAGPGDYDAAGMASAATVYYDGTWYMFYVGFESWVDQGTYQTSRNHSLNLATSTDGISWEKDPDNPMPIALTRPGVIGEVAAQLVGSRIHLWITDRYEDLDQSAVGYYLFEPDVPDHE
;
A
#
# COMPACT_ATOMS: atom_id res chain seq x y z
N MET A 1 -50.81 -31.52 2.97
CA MET A 1 -51.58 -31.44 1.70
C MET A 1 -50.55 -31.16 0.61
N SER A 2 -50.12 -32.15 -0.19
CA SER A 2 -50.83 -32.70 -1.39
C SER A 2 -51.04 -31.59 -2.42
N MET A 3 -50.62 -31.61 -3.69
CA MET A 3 -50.08 -32.59 -4.68
C MET A 3 -49.49 -31.71 -5.82
N ALA A 4 -48.36 -32.00 -6.48
CA ALA A 4 -48.07 -33.03 -7.49
C ALA A 4 -48.81 -32.90 -8.85
N SER A 5 -48.03 -32.82 -9.94
CA SER A 5 -48.20 -33.56 -11.23
C SER A 5 -46.96 -33.27 -12.11
N THR A 6 -46.02 -34.19 -12.40
CA THR A 6 -46.02 -35.42 -13.27
C THR A 6 -46.42 -35.12 -14.73
N ARG A 7 -45.78 -35.61 -15.82
CA ARG A 7 -45.11 -36.87 -16.23
C ARG A 7 -44.08 -36.51 -17.35
N GLY A 8 -42.93 -37.17 -17.55
CA GLY A 8 -42.71 -38.59 -17.93
C GLY A 8 -42.59 -38.71 -19.46
N GLY A 9 -41.66 -39.40 -20.12
CA GLY A 9 -40.53 -40.27 -19.75
C GLY A 9 -40.06 -41.08 -20.98
N ALA A 10 -38.83 -41.63 -20.92
CA ALA A 10 -38.31 -42.88 -21.53
C ALA A 10 -38.38 -43.08 -23.07
N SER A 11 -37.50 -43.81 -23.78
CA SER A 11 -36.30 -44.63 -23.49
C SER A 11 -35.64 -45.09 -24.82
N ALA A 12 -34.35 -45.51 -24.73
CA ALA A 12 -33.69 -46.68 -25.37
C ALA A 12 -33.73 -46.85 -26.91
N SER A 13 -32.78 -47.46 -27.63
CA SER A 13 -31.47 -48.09 -27.39
C SER A 13 -30.90 -48.50 -28.77
N SER A 14 -29.68 -49.01 -28.76
CA SER A 14 -29.13 -50.09 -29.62
C SER A 14 -27.97 -49.73 -30.54
N ALA A 15 -27.08 -50.72 -30.63
CA ALA A 15 -25.69 -50.65 -31.01
C ALA A 15 -25.41 -51.48 -32.28
N SER A 16 -24.13 -51.44 -32.67
CA SER A 16 -23.40 -52.38 -33.53
C SER A 16 -23.51 -52.18 -35.05
N SER A 17 -22.37 -52.01 -35.72
CA SER A 17 -21.57 -53.12 -36.27
C SER A 17 -20.38 -52.59 -37.06
N ALA A 18 -19.34 -53.41 -37.11
CA ALA A 18 -18.01 -53.13 -37.67
C ALA A 18 -17.81 -53.77 -39.05
N SER A 19 -16.58 -53.63 -39.57
CA SER A 19 -15.96 -54.22 -40.77
C SER A 19 -16.14 -53.39 -42.05
N SER A 20 -15.16 -53.23 -42.93
CA SER A 20 -14.00 -54.08 -43.26
C SER A 20 -12.92 -53.28 -44.00
N ALA A 21 -11.66 -53.68 -43.84
CA ALA A 21 -10.51 -53.22 -44.61
C ALA A 21 -10.27 -54.06 -45.88
N SER A 22 -9.68 -53.46 -46.92
CA SER A 22 -8.88 -54.13 -47.98
C SER A 22 -8.12 -53.03 -48.76
N SER A 23 -6.82 -52.82 -48.53
CA SER A 23 -5.64 -53.47 -49.12
C SER A 23 -5.26 -52.97 -50.53
N ALA A 24 -4.07 -52.34 -50.60
CA ALA A 24 -2.96 -52.50 -51.57
C ALA A 24 -3.26 -52.39 -53.09
N SER A 25 -2.41 -51.95 -54.01
CA SER A 25 -1.07 -51.34 -54.10
C SER A 25 -0.74 -51.38 -55.61
N SER A 26 -0.18 -50.35 -56.24
CA SER A 26 0.62 -50.53 -57.48
C SER A 26 1.39 -49.27 -57.91
N THR A 27 2.67 -49.28 -57.57
CA THR A 27 3.91 -48.91 -58.30
C THR A 27 3.90 -48.21 -59.67
N SER A 28 4.84 -47.24 -59.77
CA SER A 28 5.76 -46.89 -60.90
C SER A 28 5.18 -46.12 -62.11
N SER A 29 5.84 -45.20 -62.82
CA SER A 29 7.25 -44.76 -62.90
C SER A 29 7.37 -43.41 -63.65
N ALA A 30 8.44 -42.67 -63.35
CA ALA A 30 9.29 -41.89 -64.27
C ALA A 30 8.80 -40.59 -64.96
N SER A 31 9.39 -39.48 -64.50
CA SER A 31 10.15 -38.46 -65.24
C SER A 31 9.57 -37.80 -66.51
N SER A 32 9.29 -36.49 -66.43
CA SER A 32 10.16 -35.43 -67.02
C SER A 32 9.42 -34.10 -67.25
N ALA A 33 9.93 -33.08 -66.56
CA ALA A 33 10.39 -31.82 -67.14
C ALA A 33 9.45 -30.60 -67.34
N LEU A 34 10.07 -29.46 -67.00
CA LEU A 34 9.84 -28.06 -67.37
C LEU A 34 8.77 -27.23 -66.64
N LEU A 35 9.29 -26.48 -65.65
CA LEU A 35 9.21 -25.01 -65.51
C LEU A 35 7.94 -24.31 -66.04
N ALA A 36 7.12 -23.85 -65.09
CA ALA A 36 6.42 -22.57 -65.17
C ALA A 36 6.50 -21.93 -63.76
N SER A 37 7.32 -20.88 -63.60
CA SER A 37 6.85 -19.49 -63.48
C SER A 37 6.29 -19.19 -62.08
N LEU A 38 7.13 -18.75 -61.13
CA LEU A 38 7.43 -17.33 -60.80
C LEU A 38 6.40 -16.72 -59.83
N LEU A 39 6.94 -16.14 -58.74
CA LEU A 39 6.29 -15.40 -57.64
C LEU A 39 5.64 -16.21 -56.52
N CYS A 40 6.45 -16.96 -55.76
CA CYS A 40 6.26 -16.96 -54.31
C CYS A 40 6.88 -15.66 -53.79
N THR A 41 6.04 -14.64 -53.60
CA THR A 41 6.34 -13.54 -52.68
C THR A 41 6.71 -14.16 -51.33
N ILE A 42 7.99 -14.08 -50.97
CA ILE A 42 8.42 -14.22 -49.59
C ILE A 42 7.83 -13.01 -48.88
N PHE A 43 6.58 -13.14 -48.42
CA PHE A 43 6.18 -12.41 -47.23
C PHE A 43 7.01 -13.04 -46.11
N GLY A 44 8.21 -12.50 -45.93
CA GLY A 44 8.86 -12.56 -44.63
C GLY A 44 7.95 -11.79 -43.70
N ALA A 45 6.89 -12.45 -43.25
CA ALA A 45 6.23 -12.07 -42.03
C ALA A 45 7.35 -12.11 -41.00
N CYS A 46 7.81 -10.94 -40.56
CA CYS A 46 8.35 -10.84 -39.24
C CYS A 46 7.22 -11.31 -38.32
N SER A 47 7.13 -12.62 -38.05
CA SER A 47 6.56 -13.02 -36.79
C SER A 47 7.56 -12.48 -35.78
N GLN A 48 7.28 -11.30 -35.24
CA GLN A 48 7.82 -11.01 -33.94
C GLN A 48 7.29 -12.15 -33.07
N GLU A 49 8.20 -13.06 -32.70
CA GLU A 49 7.93 -14.01 -31.64
C GLU A 49 7.79 -13.15 -30.39
N TYR A 50 6.56 -12.71 -30.13
CA TYR A 50 6.21 -12.15 -28.84
C TYR A 50 6.21 -13.33 -27.87
N GLU A 51 7.32 -13.51 -27.17
CA GLU A 51 7.33 -14.34 -25.99
C GLU A 51 6.51 -13.61 -24.94
N VAL A 52 5.30 -14.12 -24.68
CA VAL A 52 4.51 -13.69 -23.53
C VAL A 52 5.21 -14.26 -22.31
N ILE A 53 6.05 -13.43 -21.67
CA ILE A 53 6.66 -13.75 -20.39
C ILE A 53 5.52 -13.85 -19.38
N GLY A 54 5.14 -15.07 -19.00
CA GLY A 54 3.98 -15.35 -18.13
C GLY A 54 4.21 -15.05 -16.64
N GLY A 55 5.19 -14.19 -16.31
CA GLY A 55 5.55 -13.82 -14.95
C GLY A 55 5.56 -12.30 -14.78
N PRO A 56 5.52 -11.80 -13.53
CA PRO A 56 5.67 -10.37 -13.25
C PRO A 56 6.99 -9.88 -13.87
N VAL A 57 6.94 -8.74 -14.56
CA VAL A 57 8.13 -8.13 -15.14
C VAL A 57 8.86 -7.41 -14.02
N ASP A 58 10.04 -7.92 -13.63
CA ASP A 58 10.94 -7.25 -12.71
C ASP A 58 11.82 -6.29 -13.50
N VAL A 59 11.33 -5.06 -13.65
CA VAL A 59 12.06 -3.96 -14.31
C VAL A 59 12.85 -3.22 -13.27
N ASP A 60 14.15 -3.02 -13.47
CA ASP A 60 14.92 -2.08 -12.66
C ASP A 60 14.43 -0.64 -12.89
N PRO A 61 13.86 0.06 -11.88
CA PRO A 61 13.52 1.47 -12.06
C PRO A 61 14.72 2.31 -12.49
N ALA A 62 15.95 1.95 -12.09
CA ALA A 62 17.16 2.65 -12.55
C ALA A 62 17.38 2.54 -14.07
N ASP A 63 16.82 1.52 -14.73
CA ASP A 63 16.95 1.35 -16.20
C ASP A 63 15.96 2.22 -16.99
N VAL A 64 14.91 2.73 -16.34
CA VAL A 64 13.77 3.37 -17.03
C VAL A 64 13.41 4.76 -16.52
N LEU A 65 13.84 5.12 -15.32
CA LEU A 65 13.60 6.44 -14.73
C LEU A 65 14.62 7.48 -15.20
N GLU A 66 14.29 8.75 -14.98
CA GLU A 66 15.13 9.87 -15.40
C GLU A 66 16.46 9.92 -14.63
N CYS A 67 16.43 9.56 -13.35
CA CYS A 67 17.57 9.68 -12.45
C CYS A 67 17.93 8.32 -11.84
N ASP A 68 19.18 8.20 -11.40
CA ASP A 68 19.69 6.99 -10.80
C ASP A 68 19.22 6.84 -9.33
N PHE A 69 19.45 5.65 -8.79
CA PHE A 69 19.38 5.39 -7.36
C PHE A 69 20.79 5.35 -6.77
N SER A 70 21.09 6.28 -5.87
CA SER A 70 22.35 6.28 -5.14
C SER A 70 22.26 5.35 -3.93
N PRO A 71 23.17 4.37 -3.79
CA PRO A 71 23.21 3.50 -2.63
C PRO A 71 23.60 4.26 -1.35
N ILE A 72 22.97 3.88 -0.24
CA ILE A 72 23.28 4.42 1.09
C ILE A 72 24.25 3.46 1.78
N SER A 73 25.52 3.87 1.88
CA SER A 73 26.62 3.08 2.46
C SER A 73 26.28 2.52 3.85
N GLY A 74 26.60 1.25 4.06
CA GLY A 74 26.31 0.51 5.29
C GLY A 74 24.85 0.07 5.44
N THR A 75 24.05 0.14 4.37
CA THR A 75 22.65 -0.27 4.37
C THR A 75 22.29 -0.99 3.07
N LYS A 76 21.08 -1.55 3.01
CA LYS A 76 20.48 -2.09 1.77
C LYS A 76 19.53 -1.11 1.08
N PHE A 77 19.61 0.17 1.45
CA PHE A 77 18.77 1.20 0.89
C PHE A 77 19.48 1.95 -0.23
N SER A 78 18.74 2.32 -1.25
CA SER A 78 19.15 3.32 -2.23
C SER A 78 18.13 4.45 -2.31
N VAL A 79 18.59 5.67 -2.54
CA VAL A 79 17.77 6.89 -2.65
C VAL A 79 17.66 7.32 -4.10
N TYR A 80 16.46 7.71 -4.54
CA TYR A 80 16.29 8.30 -5.87
C TYR A 80 16.91 9.70 -5.92
N ASP A 81 17.82 9.94 -6.88
CA ASP A 81 18.62 11.16 -6.93
C ASP A 81 17.80 12.42 -7.25
N CYS A 82 16.59 12.25 -7.79
CA CYS A 82 15.69 13.36 -8.16
C CYS A 82 14.51 13.51 -7.20
N ASN A 83 14.70 13.10 -5.94
CA ASN A 83 13.76 13.40 -4.86
C ASN A 83 13.60 14.92 -4.61
N PRO A 84 12.42 15.39 -4.17
CA PRO A 84 11.21 14.60 -3.90
C PRO A 84 10.45 14.22 -5.18
N VAL A 85 9.72 13.11 -5.13
CA VAL A 85 8.83 12.67 -6.22
C VAL A 85 7.42 13.23 -6.11
N PHE A 86 7.02 13.74 -4.95
CA PHE A 86 5.70 14.35 -4.76
C PHE A 86 5.77 15.43 -3.68
N SER A 87 5.41 16.67 -4.00
CA SER A 87 5.53 17.82 -3.07
C SER A 87 4.30 18.73 -3.11
N GLY A 88 3.12 18.14 -3.28
CA GLY A 88 1.90 18.87 -3.61
C GLY A 88 1.69 18.99 -5.12
N THR A 89 0.60 19.63 -5.50
CA THR A 89 -0.01 19.46 -6.82
C THR A 89 -0.24 20.75 -7.60
N GLU A 90 0.21 21.89 -7.04
CA GLU A 90 -0.12 23.24 -7.54
C GLU A 90 -1.64 23.48 -7.66
N GLU A 91 -2.47 22.66 -6.99
CA GLU A 91 -3.92 22.78 -6.97
C GLU A 91 -4.36 23.81 -5.91
N ASP A 92 -5.42 24.55 -6.20
CA ASP A 92 -5.92 25.66 -5.38
C ASP A 92 -6.47 25.23 -3.98
N TRP A 93 -6.47 23.93 -3.66
CA TRP A 93 -7.04 23.37 -2.43
C TRP A 93 -6.00 22.73 -1.50
N GLY A 94 -4.78 22.44 -1.98
CA GLY A 94 -3.82 21.58 -1.28
C GLY A 94 -2.47 22.24 -1.04
N GLU A 95 -2.45 23.39 -0.36
CA GLU A 95 -1.22 24.13 -0.06
C GLU A 95 -0.38 23.44 1.05
N GLY A 96 -1.03 22.90 2.09
CA GLY A 96 -0.34 22.23 3.20
C GLY A 96 -0.47 20.71 3.13
N PHE A 97 0.59 20.02 2.72
CA PHE A 97 0.60 18.56 2.58
C PHE A 97 0.70 17.82 3.93
N VAL A 98 -0.24 16.90 4.20
CA VAL A 98 -0.40 16.24 5.52
C VAL A 98 -0.01 14.76 5.51
N SER A 99 -0.68 13.91 4.74
CA SER A 99 -0.47 12.44 4.72
C SER A 99 -0.65 11.85 3.33
N VAL A 100 -0.05 10.67 3.07
CA VAL A 100 -0.25 9.90 1.84
C VAL A 100 -0.49 8.42 2.07
N GLY A 101 -1.58 7.92 1.50
CA GLY A 101 -1.79 6.51 1.22
C GLY A 101 -1.23 6.13 -0.15
N PHE A 102 -0.36 5.12 -0.19
CA PHE A 102 0.21 4.58 -1.42
C PHE A 102 -0.36 3.20 -1.73
N ARG A 103 -0.56 2.92 -3.02
CA ARG A 103 -0.82 1.56 -3.51
C ARG A 103 -0.17 1.31 -4.86
N THR A 104 0.42 0.14 -5.02
CA THR A 104 0.88 -0.35 -6.32
C THR A 104 -0.09 -1.40 -6.87
N GLN A 105 -0.33 -1.37 -8.18
CA GLN A 105 -1.06 -2.41 -8.88
C GLN A 105 -0.32 -2.83 -10.15
N THR A 106 -0.51 -4.05 -10.60
CA THR A 106 0.05 -4.51 -11.87
C THR A 106 -0.95 -4.29 -13.00
N VAL A 107 -0.57 -3.48 -13.99
CA VAL A 107 -1.33 -3.27 -15.23
C VAL A 107 -0.51 -3.80 -16.40
N LEU A 108 -1.04 -4.80 -17.12
CA LEU A 108 -0.35 -5.45 -18.24
C LEU A 108 1.06 -5.96 -17.91
N GLY A 109 1.29 -6.40 -16.68
CA GLY A 109 2.58 -6.93 -16.22
C GLY A 109 3.56 -5.87 -15.68
N HIS A 110 3.20 -4.59 -15.72
CA HIS A 110 4.01 -3.48 -15.22
C HIS A 110 3.40 -2.84 -13.96
N PRO A 111 4.22 -2.31 -13.05
CA PRO A 111 3.71 -1.56 -11.90
C PRO A 111 3.02 -0.27 -12.36
N PHE A 112 1.93 0.06 -11.69
CA PHE A 112 1.20 1.31 -11.79
C PHE A 112 0.93 1.77 -10.37
N TYR A 113 1.25 3.02 -10.09
CA TYR A 113 1.25 3.57 -8.75
C TYR A 113 0.08 4.54 -8.58
N GLN A 114 -0.49 4.53 -7.39
CA GLN A 114 -1.61 5.36 -6.99
C GLN A 114 -1.30 5.99 -5.65
N ILE A 115 -1.63 7.26 -5.50
CA ILE A 115 -1.57 7.98 -4.23
C ILE A 115 -2.89 8.65 -3.91
N TRP A 116 -3.24 8.59 -2.64
CA TRP A 116 -4.27 9.40 -2.01
C TRP A 116 -3.59 10.28 -0.99
N TYR A 117 -3.72 11.59 -1.12
CA TYR A 117 -3.00 12.54 -0.27
C TYR A 117 -3.96 13.50 0.40
N THR A 118 -3.74 13.77 1.68
CA THR A 118 -4.46 14.82 2.37
C THR A 118 -3.67 16.10 2.36
N ALA A 119 -4.38 17.21 2.19
CA ALA A 119 -3.82 18.53 2.31
C ALA A 119 -4.81 19.50 2.96
N ASP A 120 -4.30 20.58 3.54
CA ASP A 120 -5.06 21.68 4.13
C ASP A 120 -4.73 23.01 3.44
N ASP A 121 -5.36 24.09 3.90
CA ASP A 121 -5.21 25.44 3.35
C ASP A 121 -3.89 26.13 3.71
N GLY A 122 -2.95 25.41 4.37
CA GLY A 122 -1.60 25.87 4.66
C GLY A 122 -1.49 26.92 5.76
N ASP A 123 -2.60 27.30 6.41
CA ASP A 123 -2.59 28.35 7.45
C ASP A 123 -2.14 27.84 8.84
N GLY A 124 -1.96 26.51 8.95
CA GLY A 124 -1.53 25.80 10.15
C GLY A 124 -2.62 25.65 11.22
N ALA A 125 -3.86 26.04 10.92
CA ALA A 125 -5.05 25.71 11.69
C ALA A 125 -5.66 24.40 11.20
N PHE A 126 -6.34 23.70 12.11
CA PHE A 126 -7.10 22.52 11.71
C PHE A 126 -8.42 22.93 11.05
N GLY A 127 -8.76 22.27 9.95
CA GLY A 127 -9.97 22.49 9.15
C GLY A 127 -9.65 22.61 7.66
N ASN A 128 -10.69 22.65 6.82
CA ASN A 128 -10.56 22.81 5.37
C ASN A 128 -9.62 21.80 4.69
N TYR A 129 -9.47 20.60 5.26
CA TYR A 129 -8.68 19.56 4.62
C TYR A 129 -9.44 18.97 3.42
N GLY A 130 -8.69 18.45 2.45
CA GLY A 130 -9.22 17.65 1.36
C GLY A 130 -8.41 16.37 1.19
N LEU A 131 -9.01 15.37 0.56
CA LEU A 131 -8.33 14.20 0.02
C LEU A 131 -8.23 14.33 -1.50
N GLY A 132 -7.01 14.27 -2.03
CA GLY A 132 -6.73 14.23 -3.45
C GLY A 132 -6.30 12.84 -3.90
N TYR A 133 -6.34 12.63 -5.21
CA TYR A 133 -5.89 11.41 -5.86
C TYR A 133 -4.96 11.76 -7.03
N ALA A 134 -3.90 10.97 -7.19
CA ALA A 134 -3.01 11.04 -8.32
C ALA A 134 -2.47 9.67 -8.70
N VAL A 135 -2.05 9.54 -9.96
CA VAL A 135 -1.54 8.30 -10.53
C VAL A 135 -0.17 8.50 -11.15
N SER A 136 0.60 7.42 -11.21
CA SER A 136 1.90 7.42 -11.86
C SER A 136 2.18 6.07 -12.54
N GLY A 137 2.75 6.13 -13.75
CA GLY A 137 3.23 4.94 -14.45
C GLY A 137 4.63 4.49 -14.01
N ASP A 138 5.37 5.35 -13.31
CA ASP A 138 6.80 5.16 -13.04
C ASP A 138 7.18 5.39 -11.56
N GLY A 139 6.26 5.94 -10.76
CA GLY A 139 6.41 6.22 -9.34
C GLY A 139 7.10 7.54 -9.04
N THR A 140 7.45 8.33 -10.06
CA THR A 140 8.19 9.59 -9.95
C THR A 140 7.45 10.78 -10.54
N HIS A 141 6.67 10.58 -11.60
CA HIS A 141 5.83 11.60 -12.21
C HIS A 141 4.36 11.33 -11.90
N TRP A 142 3.70 12.27 -11.24
CA TRP A 142 2.32 12.11 -10.76
C TRP A 142 1.35 13.00 -11.53
N GLU A 143 0.30 12.40 -12.07
CA GLU A 143 -0.82 13.08 -12.71
C GLU A 143 -1.99 13.12 -11.75
N THR A 144 -2.44 14.33 -11.38
CA THR A 144 -3.53 14.52 -10.45
C THR A 144 -4.88 14.36 -11.13
N HIS A 145 -5.87 13.95 -10.35
CA HIS A 145 -7.22 13.75 -10.85
C HIS A 145 -7.96 15.09 -10.99
N GLU A 146 -8.68 15.28 -12.09
CA GLU A 146 -9.39 16.55 -12.39
C GLU A 146 -10.49 16.92 -11.38
N ALA A 147 -10.97 15.93 -10.63
CA ALA A 147 -12.00 16.10 -9.61
C ALA A 147 -11.45 16.35 -8.20
N ASN A 148 -10.14 16.54 -8.04
CA ASN A 148 -9.56 16.85 -6.74
C ASN A 148 -10.08 18.20 -6.18
N PRO A 149 -10.33 18.31 -4.87
CA PRO A 149 -10.31 17.21 -3.89
C PRO A 149 -11.51 16.26 -4.09
N ILE A 150 -11.25 14.96 -3.99
CA ILE A 150 -12.27 13.90 -4.14
C ILE A 150 -13.05 13.63 -2.85
N ILE A 151 -12.55 14.11 -1.71
CA ILE A 151 -13.29 14.24 -0.44
C ILE A 151 -12.97 15.60 0.16
N ASP A 152 -14.00 16.35 0.57
CA ASP A 152 -13.87 17.71 1.15
C ASP A 152 -14.89 17.97 2.29
N ASP A 153 -15.33 16.94 3.02
CA ASP A 153 -16.33 17.10 4.09
C ASP A 153 -15.69 17.60 5.40
N ASP A 154 -16.15 18.76 5.88
CA ASP A 154 -15.71 19.44 7.11
C ASP A 154 -16.68 19.23 8.28
N ARG A 155 -17.48 18.15 8.25
CA ARG A 155 -18.52 17.84 9.24
C ARG A 155 -18.21 16.55 9.97
N GLY A 156 -18.91 16.32 11.08
CA GLY A 156 -18.81 15.07 11.83
C GLY A 156 -17.68 15.05 12.87
N TRP A 157 -17.27 13.84 13.23
CA TRP A 157 -16.32 13.57 14.31
C TRP A 157 -14.85 13.80 13.88
N ASP A 158 -14.62 13.93 12.58
CA ASP A 158 -13.37 14.09 11.86
C ASP A 158 -13.23 15.44 11.13
N ALA A 159 -14.22 16.32 11.28
CA ALA A 159 -14.32 17.67 10.70
C ALA A 159 -13.06 18.57 10.74
N SER A 160 -12.11 18.32 11.65
CA SER A 160 -10.91 19.15 11.76
C SER A 160 -9.74 18.62 10.94
N GLN A 161 -9.62 17.31 10.72
CA GLN A 161 -8.46 16.76 10.00
C GLN A 161 -8.68 15.31 9.59
N MET A 162 -8.13 14.97 8.42
CA MET A 162 -7.83 13.61 7.97
C MET A 162 -6.31 13.40 7.85
N ASP A 163 -5.79 12.37 8.49
CA ASP A 163 -4.35 12.05 8.58
C ASP A 163 -4.13 10.52 8.55
N GLN A 164 -2.89 10.06 8.40
CA GLN A 164 -2.48 8.65 8.38
C GLN A 164 -3.30 7.80 7.41
N VAL A 165 -3.46 8.29 6.19
CA VAL A 165 -4.27 7.61 5.16
C VAL A 165 -3.62 6.31 4.74
N ARG A 166 -4.38 5.22 4.72
CA ARG A 166 -3.96 3.91 4.23
C ARG A 166 -5.01 3.36 3.28
N VAL A 167 -4.58 2.80 2.15
CA VAL A 167 -5.48 2.25 1.14
C VAL A 167 -5.11 0.82 0.83
N VAL A 168 -6.10 -0.07 0.87
CA VAL A 168 -5.97 -1.49 0.52
C VAL A 168 -7.01 -1.85 -0.54
N TRP A 169 -6.82 -3.01 -1.16
CA TRP A 169 -7.81 -3.63 -2.01
C TRP A 169 -8.35 -4.87 -1.31
N ASP A 170 -9.64 -4.89 -1.02
CA ASP A 170 -10.33 -6.07 -0.50
C ASP A 170 -10.89 -6.88 -1.68
N SER A 171 -10.26 -8.01 -2.00
CA SER A 171 -10.73 -8.90 -3.07
C SER A 171 -11.92 -9.77 -2.69
N GLY A 172 -12.32 -9.78 -1.41
CA GLY A 172 -13.56 -10.39 -0.94
C GLY A 172 -14.80 -9.59 -1.33
N ILE A 173 -14.70 -8.27 -1.37
CA ILE A 173 -15.80 -7.37 -1.78
C ILE A 173 -15.55 -6.64 -3.12
N ASP A 174 -14.38 -6.81 -3.75
CA ASP A 174 -14.00 -6.19 -5.03
C ASP A 174 -13.96 -4.66 -4.96
N GLN A 175 -13.45 -4.10 -3.85
CA GLN A 175 -13.41 -2.67 -3.60
C GLN A 175 -12.08 -2.20 -2.99
N TYR A 176 -11.76 -0.94 -3.26
CA TYR A 176 -10.82 -0.18 -2.45
C TYR A 176 -11.41 0.09 -1.08
N VAL A 177 -10.54 0.06 -0.07
CA VAL A 177 -10.86 0.44 1.29
C VAL A 177 -9.80 1.40 1.78
N LEU A 178 -10.24 2.60 2.16
CA LEU A 178 -9.39 3.64 2.72
C LEU A 178 -9.66 3.72 4.22
N ALA A 179 -8.61 3.63 5.03
CA ALA A 179 -8.65 3.88 6.46
C ALA A 179 -7.86 5.16 6.77
N TYR A 180 -8.33 5.94 7.73
CA TYR A 180 -7.71 7.21 8.09
C TYR A 180 -7.93 7.55 9.56
N GLN A 181 -7.01 8.34 10.11
CA GLN A 181 -7.22 9.03 11.37
C GLN A 181 -8.05 10.30 11.14
N GLY A 182 -9.16 10.42 11.85
CA GLY A 182 -9.99 11.63 11.84
C GLY A 182 -10.09 12.27 13.22
N PHE A 183 -10.15 13.60 13.33
CA PHE A 183 -10.50 14.24 14.60
C PHE A 183 -11.23 15.56 14.44
N ASN A 184 -11.96 15.96 15.48
CA ASN A 184 -12.62 17.25 15.58
C ASN A 184 -12.21 17.92 16.89
N THR A 185 -11.42 18.99 16.76
CA THR A 185 -10.85 19.71 17.91
C THR A 185 -11.91 20.42 18.75
N ALA A 186 -12.98 20.90 18.13
CA ALA A 186 -14.08 21.58 18.81
C ALA A 186 -14.97 20.60 19.60
N ALA A 187 -15.20 19.41 19.05
CA ALA A 187 -15.98 18.35 19.70
C ALA A 187 -15.14 17.49 20.67
N GLY A 188 -13.81 17.51 20.54
CA GLY A 188 -12.91 16.63 21.28
C GLY A 188 -13.05 15.16 20.84
N THR A 189 -13.42 14.93 19.58
CA THR A 189 -13.58 13.58 19.01
C THR A 189 -12.38 13.19 18.17
N TRP A 190 -12.08 11.90 18.15
CA TRP A 190 -10.95 11.31 17.44
C TRP A 190 -11.21 9.82 17.24
N GLY A 191 -10.88 9.29 16.08
CA GLY A 191 -11.02 7.87 15.79
C GLY A 191 -10.33 7.44 14.49
N LEU A 192 -10.54 6.16 14.17
CA LEU A 192 -10.26 5.59 12.87
C LEU A 192 -11.56 5.60 12.05
N GLY A 193 -11.55 6.26 10.90
CA GLY A 193 -12.65 6.27 9.94
C GLY A 193 -12.30 5.43 8.73
N MET A 194 -13.31 5.06 7.94
CA MET A 194 -13.12 4.25 6.73
C MET A 194 -14.07 4.65 5.60
N PHE A 195 -13.61 4.48 4.37
CA PHE A 195 -14.39 4.61 3.14
C PHE A 195 -14.22 3.38 2.25
N THR A 196 -15.21 3.11 1.41
CA THR A 196 -15.17 2.08 0.36
C THR A 196 -15.34 2.71 -1.02
N SER A 197 -14.72 2.14 -2.05
CA SER A 197 -14.84 2.65 -3.42
C SER A 197 -14.59 1.55 -4.46
N ASP A 198 -15.34 1.57 -5.55
CA ASP A 198 -15.12 0.66 -6.68
C ASP A 198 -13.93 1.10 -7.57
N ASP A 199 -13.59 2.39 -7.56
CA ASP A 199 -12.65 2.99 -8.52
C ASP A 199 -11.52 3.82 -7.87
N GLY A 200 -11.55 3.99 -6.54
CA GLY A 200 -10.57 4.77 -5.79
C GLY A 200 -10.80 6.28 -5.88
N VAL A 201 -11.85 6.74 -6.54
CA VAL A 201 -12.17 8.16 -6.73
C VAL A 201 -13.53 8.50 -6.12
N ASN A 202 -14.54 7.67 -6.35
CA ASN A 202 -15.88 7.84 -5.81
C ASN A 202 -16.02 7.03 -4.52
N TRP A 203 -15.97 7.71 -3.39
CA TRP A 203 -15.96 7.08 -2.07
C TRP A 203 -17.33 7.09 -1.40
N SER A 204 -17.65 6.00 -0.71
CA SER A 204 -18.81 5.88 0.17
C SER A 204 -18.35 5.71 1.61
N GLU A 205 -18.93 6.49 2.52
CA GLU A 205 -18.68 6.37 3.95
C GLU A 205 -18.98 4.94 4.42
N PHE A 206 -18.07 4.38 5.21
CA PHE A 206 -18.31 3.14 5.92
C PHE A 206 -18.96 3.42 7.28
N ASN A 207 -19.70 2.44 7.83
CA ASN A 207 -20.31 2.52 9.16
C ASN A 207 -21.18 3.79 9.38
N ASP A 208 -21.99 4.15 8.37
CA ASP A 208 -22.83 5.36 8.37
C ASP A 208 -22.06 6.67 8.67
N GLY A 209 -20.75 6.70 8.38
CA GLY A 209 -19.85 7.83 8.62
C GLY A 209 -19.31 7.91 10.05
N ASP A 210 -19.69 7.00 10.96
CA ASP A 210 -19.16 6.94 12.33
C ASP A 210 -17.79 6.23 12.37
N PRO A 211 -16.91 6.56 13.35
CA PRO A 211 -15.58 5.95 13.43
C PRO A 211 -15.70 4.44 13.71
N VAL A 212 -14.94 3.62 12.98
CA VAL A 212 -14.85 2.18 13.20
C VAL A 212 -14.11 1.85 14.50
N LEU A 213 -13.22 2.74 14.95
CA LEU A 213 -12.61 2.71 16.27
C LEU A 213 -12.66 4.11 16.89
N ASP A 214 -13.34 4.24 18.03
CA ASP A 214 -13.42 5.48 18.80
C ASP A 214 -12.17 5.62 19.69
N PHE A 215 -11.30 6.57 19.34
CA PHE A 215 -10.06 6.86 20.06
C PHE A 215 -10.25 7.86 21.20
N THR A 216 -11.44 8.43 21.39
CA THR A 216 -11.74 9.33 22.50
C THR A 216 -11.70 8.64 23.86
N ARG A 217 -11.69 7.30 23.86
CA ARG A 217 -11.70 6.47 25.06
C ARG A 217 -10.69 5.32 24.89
N PRO A 218 -10.12 4.81 25.99
CA PRO A 218 -9.31 3.61 25.93
C PRO A 218 -10.09 2.43 25.36
N ALA A 219 -9.37 1.54 24.68
CA ALA A 219 -9.87 0.25 24.24
C ALA A 219 -10.41 -0.58 25.41
N SER A 220 -11.20 -1.61 25.11
CA SER A 220 -11.68 -2.58 26.12
C SER A 220 -10.54 -3.31 26.86
N THR A 221 -9.36 -3.38 26.25
CA THR A 221 -8.11 -3.89 26.83
C THR A 221 -7.45 -2.91 27.82
N GLY A 222 -7.94 -1.67 27.88
CA GLY A 222 -7.37 -0.57 28.67
C GLY A 222 -6.23 0.18 27.98
N VAL A 223 -5.88 -0.20 26.74
CA VAL A 223 -4.90 0.52 25.92
C VAL A 223 -5.49 1.87 25.51
N THR A 224 -4.76 2.96 25.72
CA THR A 224 -5.14 4.28 25.21
C THR A 224 -4.53 4.46 23.83
N TYR A 225 -5.33 4.80 22.83
CA TYR A 225 -4.84 4.98 21.46
C TYR A 225 -3.90 6.18 21.32
N CYS A 226 -2.88 6.04 20.47
CA CYS A 226 -1.98 7.12 20.10
C CYS A 226 -2.21 7.60 18.66
N TRP A 227 -2.25 6.69 17.69
CA TRP A 227 -2.52 6.97 16.27
C TRP A 227 -2.55 5.62 15.54
N PRO A 228 -3.22 5.54 14.38
CA PRO A 228 -3.01 4.40 13.50
C PRO A 228 -1.64 4.47 12.86
N VAL A 229 -0.99 3.31 12.76
CA VAL A 229 0.38 3.23 12.22
C VAL A 229 0.42 2.41 10.94
N GLY A 230 -0.42 1.38 10.79
CA GLY A 230 -0.49 0.56 9.58
C GLY A 230 -1.83 -0.15 9.41
N PHE A 231 -2.18 -0.44 8.16
CA PHE A 231 -3.42 -1.12 7.79
C PHE A 231 -3.17 -1.98 6.54
N SER A 232 -3.67 -3.21 6.58
CA SER A 232 -3.46 -4.23 5.56
C SER A 232 -4.70 -5.10 5.41
N TRP A 233 -4.80 -5.77 4.26
CA TRP A 233 -5.84 -6.75 4.01
C TRP A 233 -5.24 -7.96 3.28
N THR A 234 -5.65 -9.17 3.69
CA THR A 234 -5.35 -10.42 2.98
C THR A 234 -6.57 -11.35 3.02
N GLU A 235 -6.68 -12.28 2.07
CA GLU A 235 -7.73 -13.32 2.12
C GLU A 235 -7.63 -14.21 3.36
N ALA A 236 -6.43 -14.35 3.93
CA ALA A 236 -6.18 -15.22 5.09
C ALA A 236 -6.52 -14.55 6.42
N ASP A 237 -6.25 -13.25 6.53
CA ASP A 237 -6.28 -12.50 7.78
C ASP A 237 -7.42 -11.48 7.85
N GLY A 238 -8.16 -11.28 6.76
CA GLY A 238 -9.11 -10.19 6.62
C GLY A 238 -8.43 -8.83 6.77
N TYR A 239 -9.11 -7.90 7.43
CA TYR A 239 -8.53 -6.62 7.81
C TYR A 239 -7.63 -6.80 9.02
N SER A 240 -6.39 -6.38 8.88
CA SER A 240 -5.41 -6.40 9.97
C SER A 240 -4.60 -5.12 9.94
N GLY A 241 -3.90 -4.85 11.03
CA GLY A 241 -3.00 -3.73 11.04
C GLY A 241 -2.44 -3.46 12.41
N PHE A 242 -1.88 -2.27 12.54
CA PHE A 242 -1.12 -1.85 13.67
C PHE A 242 -1.63 -0.49 14.16
N LEU A 243 -1.77 -0.36 15.48
CA LEU A 243 -2.10 0.89 16.16
C LEU A 243 -1.02 1.22 17.17
N GLY A 244 -0.61 2.48 17.21
CA GLY A 244 0.15 3.02 18.32
C GLY A 244 -0.76 3.13 19.55
N GLY A 245 -0.29 2.67 20.71
CA GLY A 245 -1.06 2.70 21.94
C GLY A 245 -0.20 2.83 23.19
N GLN A 246 -0.76 3.46 24.21
CA GLN A 246 -0.19 3.54 25.54
C GLN A 246 -0.69 2.38 26.40
N PRO A 247 0.22 1.69 27.10
CA PRO A 247 -0.17 0.57 27.95
C PRO A 247 -1.09 1.01 29.11
N PRO A 248 -1.98 0.12 29.59
CA PRO A 248 -2.93 0.42 30.69
C PRO A 248 -2.28 0.86 32.01
N ASN A 249 -0.96 0.67 32.16
CA ASN A 249 -0.19 1.09 33.33
C ASN A 249 0.11 2.61 33.37
N GLY A 250 -0.37 3.38 32.38
CA GLY A 250 -0.27 4.84 32.35
C GLY A 250 1.10 5.37 31.93
N ARG A 251 1.99 4.53 31.39
CA ARG A 251 3.22 5.01 30.78
C ARG A 251 2.90 5.78 29.49
N ASN A 252 3.37 7.01 29.39
CA ASN A 252 3.25 7.85 28.19
C ASN A 252 4.26 7.41 27.11
N VAL A 253 4.01 6.24 26.52
CA VAL A 253 4.84 5.63 25.48
C VAL A 253 3.94 4.94 24.46
N CYS A 254 4.10 5.26 23.19
CA CYS A 254 3.26 4.71 22.13
C CYS A 254 3.94 3.47 21.52
N GLN A 255 3.51 2.30 21.97
CA GLN A 255 3.98 0.99 21.48
C GLN A 255 3.02 0.48 20.40
N ILE A 256 3.46 -0.48 19.58
CA ILE A 256 2.58 -1.05 18.56
C ILE A 256 1.75 -2.19 19.17
N TYR A 257 0.44 -2.15 18.93
CA TYR A 257 -0.51 -3.24 19.12
C TYR A 257 -1.08 -3.66 17.77
N ALA A 258 -1.46 -4.92 17.62
CA ALA A 258 -2.17 -5.37 16.43
C ALA A 258 -3.69 -5.22 16.61
N PHE A 259 -4.39 -5.00 15.50
CA PHE A 259 -5.83 -5.18 15.42
C PHE A 259 -6.21 -6.10 14.27
N GLN A 260 -7.39 -6.72 14.38
CA GLN A 260 -7.92 -7.60 13.34
C GLN A 260 -9.45 -7.53 13.26
N GLY A 261 -9.99 -7.75 12.07
CA GLY A 261 -11.40 -7.98 11.79
C GLY A 261 -11.57 -8.82 10.52
N ASP A 262 -12.27 -9.95 10.62
CA ASP A 262 -12.53 -10.83 9.46
C ASP A 262 -13.40 -10.12 8.41
N ASP A 263 -14.39 -9.39 8.90
CA ASP A 263 -15.26 -8.50 8.14
C ASP A 263 -15.26 -7.14 8.84
N ILE A 264 -15.17 -6.08 8.05
CA ILE A 264 -15.22 -4.71 8.52
C ILE A 264 -16.58 -4.39 9.18
N GLU A 265 -17.67 -5.04 8.76
CA GLU A 265 -19.01 -4.89 9.37
C GLU A 265 -19.08 -5.45 10.80
N ASP A 266 -18.26 -6.45 11.12
CA ASP A 266 -18.17 -7.05 12.46
C ASP A 266 -17.27 -6.24 13.42
N GLY A 267 -16.62 -5.19 12.89
CA GLY A 267 -15.78 -4.25 13.60
C GLY A 267 -14.34 -4.73 13.82
N LEU A 268 -13.42 -3.78 13.95
CA LEU A 268 -12.01 -4.03 14.23
C LEU A 268 -11.78 -4.24 15.73
N LYS A 269 -10.95 -5.22 16.10
CA LYS A 269 -10.63 -5.54 17.50
C LYS A 269 -9.15 -5.38 17.77
N LEU A 270 -8.83 -4.52 18.73
CA LEU A 270 -7.46 -4.35 19.23
C LEU A 270 -7.07 -5.52 20.14
N GLY A 271 -5.88 -6.07 19.92
CA GLY A 271 -5.22 -6.99 20.84
C GLY A 271 -4.72 -6.31 22.10
N ASP A 272 -4.48 -7.08 23.16
CA ASP A 272 -3.88 -6.62 24.41
C ASP A 272 -2.35 -6.79 24.45
N ASP A 273 -1.80 -7.62 23.56
CA ASP A 273 -0.37 -7.85 23.44
C ASP A 273 0.34 -6.75 22.63
N VAL A 274 1.48 -6.32 23.17
CA VAL A 274 2.39 -5.43 22.44
C VAL A 274 3.18 -6.25 21.43
N VAL A 275 3.03 -5.91 20.15
CA VAL A 275 3.73 -6.59 19.04
C VAL A 275 5.11 -5.98 18.77
N LEU A 276 5.28 -4.68 19.01
CA LEU A 276 6.59 -4.01 18.95
C LEU A 276 6.71 -2.97 20.08
N ARG A 277 7.68 -3.18 20.97
CA ARG A 277 7.92 -2.30 22.11
C ARG A 277 8.71 -1.06 21.68
N ALA A 278 8.31 0.10 22.18
CA ALA A 278 9.13 1.31 22.13
C ALA A 278 10.38 1.18 23.01
N GLY A 279 11.50 1.74 22.55
CA GLY A 279 12.82 1.58 23.15
C GLY A 279 13.40 0.16 23.00
N PRO A 280 14.53 -0.14 23.65
CA PRO A 280 15.26 0.72 24.57
C PRO A 280 16.17 1.76 23.88
N GLY A 281 16.31 1.72 22.55
CA GLY A 281 17.05 2.73 21.81
C GLY A 281 16.38 4.10 21.89
N ASP A 282 17.17 5.16 21.87
CA ASP A 282 16.66 6.53 22.00
C ASP A 282 15.74 6.92 20.83
N TYR A 283 16.01 6.40 19.63
CA TYR A 283 15.32 6.73 18.37
C TYR A 283 13.80 6.44 18.37
N ASP A 284 13.33 5.55 19.24
CA ASP A 284 11.91 5.23 19.41
C ASP A 284 11.52 5.09 20.89
N ALA A 285 12.26 5.76 21.79
CA ALA A 285 12.08 5.64 23.23
C ALA A 285 10.70 6.15 23.71
N ALA A 286 10.12 7.13 23.02
CA ALA A 286 8.80 7.67 23.34
C ALA A 286 7.67 7.04 22.50
N GLY A 287 7.97 6.47 21.34
CA GLY A 287 7.05 5.63 20.59
C GLY A 287 7.32 5.58 19.10
N MET A 288 6.32 5.14 18.35
CA MET A 288 6.38 4.96 16.89
C MET A 288 5.13 5.55 16.23
N ALA A 289 5.28 6.39 15.20
CA ALA A 289 4.25 7.25 14.58
C ALA A 289 3.62 6.69 13.29
N SER A 290 4.33 5.85 12.54
CA SER A 290 3.86 5.25 11.27
C SER A 290 4.55 3.91 11.05
N ALA A 291 3.92 3.00 10.31
CA ALA A 291 4.48 1.72 9.90
C ALA A 291 3.94 1.25 8.54
N ALA A 292 4.79 0.61 7.74
CA ALA A 292 4.43 -0.10 6.54
C ALA A 292 5.01 -1.51 6.58
N THR A 293 4.17 -2.51 6.30
CA THR A 293 4.59 -3.92 6.29
C THR A 293 4.56 -4.53 4.91
N VAL A 294 5.60 -5.26 4.57
CA VAL A 294 5.75 -5.97 3.30
C VAL A 294 6.24 -7.39 3.57
N TYR A 295 5.61 -8.37 2.95
CA TYR A 295 6.09 -9.76 2.98
C TYR A 295 6.91 -10.06 1.72
N TYR A 296 8.12 -10.59 1.91
CA TYR A 296 9.00 -11.00 0.83
C TYR A 296 9.85 -12.21 1.25
N ASP A 297 9.88 -13.23 0.40
CA ASP A 297 10.66 -14.47 0.55
C ASP A 297 10.71 -15.07 1.97
N GLY A 298 9.54 -15.28 2.59
CA GLY A 298 9.45 -15.88 3.93
C GLY A 298 9.67 -14.92 5.10
N THR A 299 9.93 -13.65 4.82
CA THR A 299 10.19 -12.62 5.82
C THR A 299 9.19 -11.48 5.70
N TRP A 300 8.61 -11.09 6.82
CA TRP A 300 7.89 -9.83 6.96
C TRP A 300 8.87 -8.72 7.33
N TYR A 301 8.79 -7.60 6.63
CA TYR A 301 9.53 -6.37 6.89
C TYR A 301 8.54 -5.32 7.40
N MET A 302 8.86 -4.65 8.50
CA MET A 302 8.15 -3.47 9.01
C MET A 302 9.10 -2.30 8.97
N PHE A 303 8.84 -1.36 8.07
CA PHE A 303 9.46 -0.05 8.09
C PHE A 303 8.62 0.85 8.96
N TYR A 304 9.20 1.45 9.99
CA TYR A 304 8.45 2.24 10.96
C TYR A 304 9.14 3.54 11.30
N VAL A 305 8.34 4.56 11.60
CA VAL A 305 8.81 5.86 12.06
C VAL A 305 8.81 5.86 13.58
N GLY A 306 9.99 5.86 14.20
CA GLY A 306 10.18 6.01 15.65
C GLY A 306 10.33 7.48 16.03
N PHE A 307 10.03 7.84 17.28
CA PHE A 307 10.34 9.17 17.82
C PHE A 307 10.91 9.12 19.25
N GLU A 308 11.84 10.03 19.51
CA GLU A 308 12.61 10.07 20.76
C GLU A 308 11.83 10.65 21.94
N SER A 309 11.05 11.71 21.70
CA SER A 309 10.47 12.48 22.80
C SER A 309 9.14 13.16 22.47
N TRP A 310 8.39 13.45 23.52
CA TRP A 310 7.20 14.27 23.48
C TRP A 310 7.53 15.74 23.73
N VAL A 311 6.82 16.62 23.03
CA VAL A 311 6.82 18.05 23.29
C VAL A 311 5.42 18.50 23.68
N ASP A 312 5.33 19.17 24.81
CA ASP A 312 4.10 19.76 25.33
C ASP A 312 3.82 21.10 24.62
N GLN A 313 2.66 21.20 23.99
CA GLN A 313 2.14 22.39 23.33
C GLN A 313 1.11 23.14 24.21
N GLY A 314 0.99 22.75 25.48
CA GLY A 314 0.08 23.31 26.47
C GLY A 314 -1.29 22.63 26.46
N THR A 315 -1.93 22.49 25.30
CA THR A 315 -3.24 21.83 25.16
C THR A 315 -3.17 20.43 24.55
N TYR A 316 -2.08 20.11 23.84
CA TYR A 316 -1.82 18.81 23.24
C TYR A 316 -0.31 18.50 23.27
N GLN A 317 0.07 17.27 22.93
CA GLN A 317 1.48 16.89 22.79
C GLN A 317 1.78 16.53 21.33
N THR A 318 3.00 16.83 20.90
CA THR A 318 3.53 16.44 19.58
C THR A 318 4.77 15.57 19.76
N SER A 319 4.93 14.54 18.96
CA SER A 319 6.18 13.77 18.86
C SER A 319 7.29 14.57 18.19
N ARG A 320 8.56 14.33 18.54
CA ARG A 320 9.73 14.93 17.90
C ARG A 320 10.90 13.97 17.76
N ASN A 321 11.82 14.33 16.86
CA ASN A 321 13.06 13.62 16.54
C ASN A 321 12.72 12.27 15.92
N HIS A 322 12.09 12.33 14.76
CA HIS A 322 11.60 11.16 14.06
C HIS A 322 12.71 10.50 13.26
N SER A 323 12.65 9.17 13.16
CA SER A 323 13.62 8.38 12.41
C SER A 323 12.95 7.20 11.71
N LEU A 324 13.46 6.82 10.54
CA LEU A 324 13.08 5.58 9.89
C LEU A 324 13.82 4.41 10.55
N ASN A 325 13.10 3.33 10.80
CA ASN A 325 13.59 2.13 11.44
C ASN A 325 13.06 0.90 10.72
N LEU A 326 13.74 -0.23 10.93
CA LEU A 326 13.38 -1.52 10.38
C LEU A 326 13.14 -2.54 11.51
N ALA A 327 12.13 -3.38 11.35
CA ALA A 327 11.97 -4.62 12.10
C ALA A 327 11.59 -5.75 11.15
N THR A 328 11.93 -6.99 11.51
CA THR A 328 11.59 -8.17 10.72
C THR A 328 10.78 -9.18 11.54
N SER A 329 10.02 -10.02 10.85
CA SER A 329 9.22 -11.07 11.46
C SER A 329 9.11 -12.28 10.53
N THR A 330 8.86 -13.46 11.10
CA THR A 330 8.56 -14.70 10.34
C THR A 330 7.07 -15.06 10.37
N ASP A 331 6.28 -14.42 11.23
CA ASP A 331 4.87 -14.70 11.46
C ASP A 331 3.95 -13.46 11.31
N GLY A 332 4.53 -12.28 11.08
CA GLY A 332 3.81 -11.01 10.95
C GLY A 332 3.30 -10.41 12.27
N ILE A 333 3.54 -11.08 13.40
CA ILE A 333 2.99 -10.71 14.72
C ILE A 333 4.12 -10.50 15.75
N SER A 334 5.18 -11.29 15.68
CA SER A 334 6.37 -11.21 16.54
C SER A 334 7.49 -10.51 15.78
N TRP A 335 7.89 -9.32 16.23
CA TRP A 335 8.83 -8.47 15.50
C TRP A 335 10.17 -8.32 16.23
N GLU A 336 11.27 -8.42 15.48
CA GLU A 336 12.65 -8.17 15.92
C GLU A 336 13.17 -6.89 15.25
N LYS A 337 13.61 -5.91 16.04
CA LYS A 337 14.17 -4.66 15.54
C LYS A 337 15.54 -4.91 14.93
N ASP A 338 15.81 -4.22 13.83
CA ASP A 338 17.12 -4.20 13.23
C ASP A 338 18.16 -3.57 14.19
N PRO A 339 19.32 -4.21 14.40
CA PRO A 339 20.36 -3.71 15.31
C PRO A 339 21.00 -2.39 14.85
N ASP A 340 20.91 -2.06 13.56
CA ASP A 340 21.49 -0.86 12.96
C ASP A 340 20.50 0.32 12.95
N ASN A 341 19.33 0.18 13.58
CA ASN A 341 18.40 1.28 13.79
C ASN A 341 19.02 2.43 14.64
N PRO A 342 18.72 3.70 14.30
CA PRO A 342 17.86 4.12 13.20
C PRO A 342 18.57 4.07 11.84
N MET A 343 17.79 3.80 10.79
CA MET A 343 18.31 3.86 9.42
C MET A 343 18.78 5.28 9.10
N PRO A 344 19.91 5.46 8.39
CA PRO A 344 20.49 6.77 8.09
C PRO A 344 19.73 7.53 6.98
N ILE A 345 18.40 7.51 7.05
CA ILE A 345 17.45 8.10 6.11
C ILE A 345 16.70 9.19 6.85
N ALA A 346 17.24 10.40 6.82
CA ALA A 346 16.59 11.63 7.30
C ALA A 346 17.25 12.84 6.64
N LEU A 347 16.45 13.78 6.14
CA LEU A 347 16.97 14.99 5.48
C LEU A 347 17.37 16.08 6.48
N THR A 348 16.74 16.10 7.65
CA THR A 348 17.01 17.06 8.73
C THR A 348 17.54 16.37 9.98
N ARG A 349 18.18 17.12 10.88
CA ARG A 349 18.59 16.63 12.21
C ARG A 349 17.92 17.46 13.31
N PRO A 350 17.22 16.82 14.26
CA PRO A 350 17.23 15.38 14.56
C PRO A 350 16.29 14.50 13.71
N GLY A 351 15.61 15.03 12.70
CA GLY A 351 14.73 14.29 11.78
C GLY A 351 13.27 14.65 11.99
N VAL A 352 12.52 14.72 10.90
CA VAL A 352 11.10 15.15 10.85
C VAL A 352 10.28 14.28 9.90
N ILE A 353 10.71 13.02 9.74
CA ILE A 353 10.00 12.01 8.96
C ILE A 353 8.60 11.86 9.54
N GLY A 354 7.58 12.10 8.73
CA GLY A 354 6.18 11.99 9.14
C GLY A 354 5.62 10.58 8.93
N GLU A 355 5.92 9.99 7.78
CA GLU A 355 5.22 8.79 7.31
C GLU A 355 6.11 7.92 6.42
N VAL A 356 5.79 6.62 6.39
CA VAL A 356 6.42 5.66 5.49
C VAL A 356 5.35 4.78 4.87
N ALA A 357 5.41 4.63 3.55
CA ALA A 357 4.72 3.60 2.80
C ALA A 357 5.74 2.66 2.15
N ALA A 358 5.38 1.40 2.00
CA ALA A 358 6.22 0.39 1.36
C ALA A 358 5.36 -0.59 0.56
N GLN A 359 5.82 -0.98 -0.62
CA GLN A 359 5.18 -1.97 -1.50
C GLN A 359 6.23 -2.85 -2.16
N LEU A 360 5.94 -4.14 -2.32
CA LEU A 360 6.79 -5.05 -3.11
C LEU A 360 6.52 -4.83 -4.60
N VAL A 361 7.56 -4.54 -5.37
CA VAL A 361 7.51 -4.43 -6.83
C VAL A 361 8.66 -5.25 -7.42
N GLY A 362 8.31 -6.30 -8.17
CA GLY A 362 9.30 -7.29 -8.61
C GLY A 362 9.96 -7.96 -7.40
N SER A 363 11.29 -7.91 -7.34
CA SER A 363 12.10 -8.44 -6.23
C SER A 363 12.49 -7.40 -5.17
N ARG A 364 11.99 -6.17 -5.29
CA ARG A 364 12.45 -5.04 -4.45
C ARG A 364 11.32 -4.41 -3.69
N ILE A 365 11.64 -3.91 -2.50
CA ILE A 365 10.70 -3.16 -1.69
C ILE A 365 10.89 -1.69 -2.04
N HIS A 366 9.83 -1.10 -2.59
CA HIS A 366 9.76 0.30 -2.92
C HIS A 366 9.22 1.04 -1.71
N LEU A 367 9.88 2.13 -1.29
CA LEU A 367 9.47 2.95 -0.16
C LEU A 367 9.24 4.38 -0.58
N TRP A 368 8.16 4.95 -0.04
CA TRP A 368 7.85 6.36 -0.13
C TRP A 368 7.84 6.94 1.28
N ILE A 369 8.71 7.92 1.51
CA ILE A 369 8.98 8.47 2.84
C ILE A 369 8.64 9.95 2.80
N THR A 370 7.71 10.35 3.67
CA THR A 370 7.36 11.75 3.85
C THR A 370 8.33 12.37 4.84
N ASP A 371 9.08 13.39 4.42
CA ASP A 371 10.04 14.16 5.23
C ASP A 371 9.97 15.64 4.86
N ARG A 372 10.65 16.51 5.62
CA ARG A 372 10.76 17.94 5.32
C ARG A 372 11.88 18.20 4.32
N TYR A 373 11.56 18.89 3.24
CA TYR A 373 12.52 19.39 2.27
C TYR A 373 12.78 20.87 2.55
N GLU A 374 14.00 21.21 3.01
CA GLU A 374 14.36 22.59 3.37
C GLU A 374 14.25 23.55 2.17
N ASP A 375 14.61 23.09 0.97
CA ASP A 375 14.56 23.89 -0.25
C ASP A 375 13.12 24.23 -0.71
N LEU A 376 12.14 23.42 -0.30
CA LEU A 376 10.73 23.65 -0.60
C LEU A 376 9.98 24.33 0.55
N ASP A 377 10.60 24.44 1.72
CA ASP A 377 9.96 24.87 2.97
C ASP A 377 8.62 24.14 3.25
N GLN A 378 8.55 22.86 2.91
CA GLN A 378 7.36 22.01 3.11
C GLN A 378 7.69 20.52 3.23
N SER A 379 6.72 19.73 3.69
CA SER A 379 6.80 18.27 3.64
C SER A 379 6.61 17.79 2.21
N ALA A 380 7.35 16.75 1.83
CA ALA A 380 7.25 16.11 0.52
C ALA A 380 7.67 14.65 0.62
N VAL A 381 7.40 13.88 -0.43
CA VAL A 381 7.66 12.44 -0.49
C VAL A 381 8.95 12.18 -1.26
N GLY A 382 9.90 11.51 -0.61
CA GLY A 382 11.04 10.89 -1.26
C GLY A 382 10.78 9.43 -1.62
N TYR A 383 11.43 8.96 -2.68
CA TYR A 383 11.39 7.60 -3.18
C TYR A 383 12.72 6.88 -2.91
N TYR A 384 12.62 5.67 -2.36
CA TYR A 384 13.74 4.85 -1.95
C TYR A 384 13.48 3.39 -2.35
N LEU A 385 14.56 2.63 -2.52
CA LEU A 385 14.51 1.19 -2.67
C LEU A 385 15.14 0.54 -1.44
N PHE A 386 14.59 -0.58 -1.02
CA PHE A 386 15.22 -1.53 -0.12
C PHE A 386 15.31 -2.88 -0.82
N GLU A 387 16.50 -3.44 -0.85
CA GLU A 387 16.80 -4.67 -1.58
C GLU A 387 17.22 -5.77 -0.59
N PRO A 388 16.31 -6.66 -0.16
CA PRO A 388 16.62 -7.64 0.88
C PRO A 388 17.77 -8.59 0.53
N ASP A 389 17.90 -8.90 -0.76
CA ASP A 389 18.78 -9.95 -1.29
C ASP A 389 20.20 -9.46 -1.63
N VAL A 390 20.46 -8.16 -1.54
CA VAL A 390 21.80 -7.60 -1.77
C VAL A 390 22.57 -7.46 -0.44
N PRO A 391 23.91 -7.56 -0.45
CA PRO A 391 24.70 -7.15 0.71
C PRO A 391 24.56 -5.65 0.93
N ASP A 392 24.85 -5.21 2.15
CA ASP A 392 24.93 -3.77 2.45
C ASP A 392 25.88 -3.09 1.47
N HIS A 393 25.47 -1.92 0.98
CA HIS A 393 26.25 -1.14 0.04
C HIS A 393 27.56 -0.66 0.69
N GLU A 394 28.66 -0.67 -0.07
CA GLU A 394 29.99 -0.23 0.39
C GLU A 394 30.07 1.27 0.73
#